data_AF-A0A494T7D1-F1
#
_entry.id   AF-A0A494T7D1-F1
#
_cell.length_a   1.000
_cell.length_b   1.000
_cell.length_c   1.000
_cell.angle_alpha   90.00
_cell.angle_beta   90.00
_cell.angle_gamma   90.00
#
_symmetry.space_group_name_H-M   'P 1'
#
loop_
_entity.id
_entity.type
_entity.pdbx_description
1 polymer ?
#
loop_
_entity_poly.entity_id
_entity_poly.type
_entity_poly.pdbx_seq_one_letter_code
_entity_poly.pdbx_strand_id
1 'polypeptide(L)'
;MGRIEVGHRSHRGRPRADRRSRRRIGTRLRAGRIGQRHHLLVDEDAAAVTTPPHGYTVDLALLDQTTERIAQYVRSLTDTMAGIDADVTQRCAAVWGGEGSAAYQERQARWNAAIARANGEVEEMRLAARIAHGNYSSARSTNISMLGR
;
A
#
# COMPACT_ATOMS: atom_id res chain seq x y z
N MET A 1 -4.62 22.14 67.72
CA MET A 1 -6.09 22.16 67.92
C MET A 1 -6.70 22.16 66.52
N GLY A 2 -7.29 21.11 65.98
CA GLY A 2 -8.25 20.13 66.52
C GLY A 2 -9.46 20.20 65.58
N ARG A 3 -9.57 19.27 64.61
CA ARG A 3 -10.43 18.07 64.63
C ARG A 3 -11.77 18.36 63.90
N ILE A 4 -11.98 17.82 62.68
CA ILE A 4 -12.86 16.66 62.29
C ILE A 4 -14.35 16.97 62.59
N GLU A 5 -15.34 16.89 61.69
CA GLU A 5 -15.95 15.70 61.06
C GLU A 5 -17.02 16.17 60.02
N VAL A 6 -17.07 15.63 58.79
CA VAL A 6 -18.02 14.61 58.26
C VAL A 6 -19.50 15.02 58.20
N GLY A 7 -20.10 14.91 57.01
CA GLY A 7 -21.54 15.03 56.86
C GLY A 7 -22.10 14.72 55.46
N HIS A 8 -22.36 13.44 55.24
CA HIS A 8 -23.48 12.89 54.46
C HIS A 8 -23.40 12.60 52.94
N ARG A 9 -24.01 11.43 52.69
CA ARG A 9 -24.03 10.50 51.56
C ARG A 9 -25.37 10.63 50.82
N SER A 10 -25.43 10.02 49.62
CA SER A 10 -26.62 9.75 48.77
C SER A 10 -27.03 10.92 47.85
N HIS A 11 -27.36 10.73 46.57
CA HIS A 11 -28.17 9.66 46.00
C HIS A 11 -27.80 9.32 44.55
N ARG A 12 -27.85 8.02 44.23
CA ARG A 12 -27.98 7.48 42.87
C ARG A 12 -29.25 8.00 42.21
N GLY A 13 -29.14 8.39 40.94
CA GLY A 13 -30.28 8.63 40.06
C GLY A 13 -29.89 8.45 38.59
N ARG A 14 -29.98 7.22 38.08
CA ARG A 14 -29.95 6.93 36.64
C ARG A 14 -31.34 7.18 36.06
N PRO A 15 -31.51 7.98 35.00
CA PRO A 15 -32.72 7.91 34.19
C PRO A 15 -32.62 6.75 33.20
N ARG A 16 -33.65 5.90 33.23
CA ARG A 16 -33.97 4.90 32.21
C ARG A 16 -34.63 5.60 31.02
N ALA A 17 -34.18 5.28 29.81
CA ALA A 17 -34.91 5.39 28.56
C ALA A 17 -34.26 4.37 27.60
N ASP A 18 -34.92 3.62 26.74
CA ASP A 18 -36.31 3.24 26.56
C ASP A 18 -36.23 1.90 25.80
N ARG A 19 -37.15 0.98 26.07
CA ARG A 19 -37.21 -0.37 25.54
C ARG A 19 -38.52 -0.50 24.76
N ARG A 20 -38.51 -0.12 23.48
CA ARG A 20 -39.51 -0.54 22.48
C ARG A 20 -38.80 -0.74 21.14
N SER A 21 -38.58 -1.99 20.72
CA SER A 21 -39.56 -2.89 20.11
C SER A 21 -39.62 -2.75 18.59
N ARG A 22 -39.07 -3.78 17.94
CA ARG A 22 -39.68 -4.54 16.84
C ARG A 22 -40.11 -3.74 15.60
N ARG A 23 -39.37 -3.95 14.51
CA ARG A 23 -39.96 -4.37 13.22
C ARG A 23 -39.05 -5.40 12.55
N ARG A 24 -39.38 -6.68 12.78
CA ARG A 24 -39.15 -7.74 11.80
C ARG A 24 -40.15 -7.49 10.68
N ILE A 25 -39.67 -7.22 9.48
CA ILE A 25 -40.46 -7.40 8.26
C ILE A 25 -39.78 -8.55 7.53
N GLY A 26 -40.28 -9.75 7.79
CA GLY A 26 -40.11 -10.86 6.88
C GLY A 26 -41.24 -10.77 5.86
N THR A 27 -40.90 -10.62 4.60
CA THR A 27 -41.83 -10.92 3.51
C THR A 27 -41.15 -11.93 2.60
N ARG A 28 -41.70 -13.15 2.62
CA ARG A 28 -41.38 -14.23 1.70
C ARG A 28 -41.85 -13.80 0.30
N LEU A 29 -40.93 -13.75 -0.66
CA LEU A 29 -41.25 -13.91 -2.07
C LEU A 29 -40.52 -15.16 -2.55
N ARG A 30 -41.33 -16.15 -2.95
CA ARG A 30 -40.93 -17.50 -3.32
C ARG A 30 -40.85 -17.57 -4.85
N ALA A 31 -39.78 -18.19 -5.33
CA ALA A 31 -39.65 -18.92 -6.60
C ALA A 31 -39.73 -18.12 -7.91
N GLY A 32 -38.55 -17.70 -8.39
CA GLY A 32 -38.21 -17.61 -9.81
C GLY A 32 -36.92 -18.40 -10.04
N ARG A 33 -37.04 -19.54 -10.72
CA ARG A 33 -35.97 -20.49 -11.06
C ARG A 33 -35.13 -19.95 -12.21
N ILE A 34 -33.91 -19.50 -11.93
CA ILE A 34 -32.76 -19.43 -12.86
C ILE A 34 -31.53 -19.49 -11.91
N GLY A 35 -30.79 -20.58 -11.76
CA GLY A 35 -30.14 -21.33 -12.83
C GLY A 35 -28.71 -20.81 -13.03
N GLN A 36 -27.88 -20.84 -11.98
CA GLN A 36 -26.41 -21.07 -12.00
C GLN A 36 -25.82 -20.75 -10.61
N ARG A 37 -25.78 -21.77 -9.75
CA ARG A 37 -24.86 -21.78 -8.60
C ARG A 37 -23.60 -22.48 -9.08
N HIS A 38 -22.55 -21.73 -9.39
CA HIS A 38 -21.21 -22.32 -9.41
C HIS A 38 -20.88 -22.71 -7.97
N HIS A 39 -21.09 -23.99 -7.70
CA HIS A 39 -20.70 -24.68 -6.49
C HIS A 39 -19.18 -24.55 -6.40
N LEU A 40 -18.70 -23.81 -5.39
CA LEU A 40 -17.31 -23.83 -4.96
C LEU A 40 -17.07 -25.21 -4.34
N LEU A 41 -16.92 -26.20 -5.19
CA LEU A 41 -16.29 -27.47 -4.85
C LEU A 41 -14.80 -27.14 -4.80
N VAL A 42 -14.23 -27.25 -3.61
CA VAL A 42 -12.79 -27.32 -3.46
C VAL A 42 -12.41 -28.65 -4.12
N ASP A 43 -12.09 -28.61 -5.41
CA ASP A 43 -11.40 -29.70 -6.08
C ASP A 43 -9.99 -29.74 -5.49
N GLU A 44 -9.84 -30.49 -4.40
CA GLU A 44 -8.56 -31.05 -3.95
C GLU A 44 -8.16 -32.21 -4.86
N ASP A 45 -8.07 -31.95 -6.16
CA ASP A 45 -7.44 -32.87 -7.10
C ASP A 45 -6.39 -32.11 -7.91
N ALA A 46 -5.16 -32.27 -7.44
CA ALA A 46 -3.99 -32.40 -8.28
C ALA A 46 -3.89 -31.40 -9.45
N ALA A 47 -3.82 -30.11 -9.14
CA ALA A 47 -2.94 -29.26 -9.93
C ALA A 47 -1.52 -29.75 -9.62
N ALA A 48 -1.10 -30.79 -10.35
CA ALA A 48 0.29 -31.13 -10.51
C ALA A 48 1.03 -29.80 -10.65
N VAL A 49 1.94 -29.53 -9.71
CA VAL A 49 3.02 -28.60 -9.96
C VAL A 49 3.70 -29.17 -11.20
N THR A 50 3.25 -28.74 -12.38
CA THR A 50 3.96 -28.94 -13.62
C THR A 50 5.20 -28.11 -13.42
N THR A 51 6.23 -28.74 -12.87
CA THR A 51 7.60 -28.30 -13.05
C THR A 51 7.72 -27.98 -14.52
N PRO A 52 7.93 -26.70 -14.91
CA PRO A 52 8.02 -26.36 -16.30
C PRO A 52 9.12 -27.26 -16.90
N PRO A 53 8.87 -27.93 -18.03
CA PRO A 53 9.95 -28.61 -18.71
C PRO A 53 10.96 -27.51 -19.06
N HIS A 54 12.21 -27.73 -18.66
CA HIS A 54 13.37 -26.83 -18.85
C HIS A 54 13.61 -25.80 -17.72
N GLY A 55 14.88 -25.62 -17.38
CA GLY A 55 15.35 -24.95 -16.17
C GLY A 55 14.89 -23.51 -15.99
N TYR A 56 14.87 -23.06 -14.73
CA TYR A 56 14.56 -21.67 -14.36
C TYR A 56 15.48 -20.70 -15.12
N THR A 57 14.90 -19.85 -15.95
CA THR A 57 15.59 -18.78 -16.66
C THR A 57 15.08 -17.43 -16.15
N VAL A 58 16.00 -16.51 -15.88
CA VAL A 58 15.65 -15.14 -15.45
C VAL A 58 15.65 -14.26 -16.69
N ASP A 59 14.53 -13.59 -16.96
CA ASP A 59 14.46 -12.56 -18.00
C ASP A 59 15.11 -11.27 -17.47
N LEU A 60 16.40 -11.12 -17.81
CA LEU A 60 17.19 -9.97 -17.38
C LEU A 60 16.73 -8.66 -18.06
N ALA A 61 16.16 -8.73 -19.27
CA ALA A 61 15.66 -7.56 -19.96
C ALA A 61 14.36 -7.04 -19.30
N LEU A 62 13.48 -7.96 -18.87
CA LEU A 62 12.29 -7.60 -18.11
C LEU A 62 12.65 -6.99 -16.75
N LEU A 63 13.69 -7.49 -16.09
CA LEU A 63 14.19 -6.92 -14.83
C LEU A 63 14.69 -5.48 -15.02
N ASP A 64 15.49 -5.23 -16.05
CA ASP A 64 16.00 -3.90 -16.38
C ASP A 64 14.85 -2.94 -16.74
N GLN A 65 13.91 -3.38 -17.58
CA GLN A 65 12.73 -2.59 -17.96
C GLN A 65 11.86 -2.23 -16.76
N THR A 66 11.62 -3.17 -15.86
CA THR A 66 10.80 -2.96 -14.67
C THR A 66 11.45 -1.92 -13.76
N THR A 67 12.76 -2.04 -13.55
CA THR A 67 13.50 -1.10 -12.70
C THR A 67 13.55 0.30 -13.30
N GLU A 68 13.67 0.42 -14.62
CA GLU A 68 13.56 1.71 -15.31
C GLU A 68 12.18 2.33 -15.16
N ARG A 69 11.10 1.55 -15.31
CA ARG A 69 9.73 2.05 -15.17
C ARG A 69 9.44 2.56 -13.76
N ILE A 70 9.93 1.89 -12.73
CA ILE A 70 9.81 2.37 -11.34
C ILE A 70 10.55 3.69 -11.17
N ALA A 71 11.76 3.83 -11.73
CA ALA A 71 12.51 5.08 -11.68
C ALA A 71 11.80 6.24 -12.39
N GLN A 72 11.20 5.99 -13.55
CA GLN A 72 10.39 6.97 -14.26
C GLN A 72 9.20 7.44 -13.42
N TYR A 73 8.53 6.51 -12.75
CA TYR A 73 7.41 6.83 -11.88
C TYR A 73 7.82 7.71 -10.69
N VAL A 74 8.92 7.39 -10.00
CA VAL A 74 9.42 8.21 -8.87
C VAL A 74 9.83 9.61 -9.33
N ARG A 75 10.44 9.75 -10.51
CA ARG A 75 10.72 11.07 -11.12
C ARG A 75 9.43 11.85 -11.39
N SER A 76 8.43 11.21 -12.00
CA SER A 76 7.13 11.84 -12.25
C SER A 76 6.43 12.31 -10.96
N LEU A 77 6.52 11.54 -9.87
CA LEU A 77 6.02 11.95 -8.56
C LEU A 77 6.77 13.17 -8.01
N THR A 78 8.08 13.22 -8.21
CA THR A 78 8.93 14.36 -7.81
C THR A 78 8.49 15.63 -8.53
N ASP A 79 8.34 15.56 -9.85
CA ASP A 79 7.94 16.69 -10.69
C ASP A 79 6.53 17.17 -10.35
N THR A 80 5.60 16.22 -10.12
CA THR A 80 4.22 16.54 -9.74
C THR A 80 4.17 17.27 -8.40
N MET A 81 4.93 16.80 -7.41
CA MET A 81 4.96 17.43 -6.09
C MET A 81 5.58 18.83 -6.12
N ALA A 82 6.65 19.01 -6.91
CA ALA A 82 7.25 20.32 -7.14
C ALA A 82 6.29 21.28 -7.87
N GLY A 83 5.52 20.77 -8.83
CA GLY A 83 4.49 21.53 -9.52
C GLY A 83 3.39 22.02 -8.58
N ILE A 84 2.90 21.16 -7.68
CA ILE A 84 1.91 21.52 -6.67
C ILE A 84 2.45 22.62 -5.74
N ASP A 85 3.68 22.48 -5.24
CA ASP A 85 4.31 23.45 -4.34
C ASP A 85 4.49 24.82 -4.98
N ALA A 86 4.91 24.83 -6.25
CA ALA A 86 5.02 26.05 -7.04
C ALA A 86 3.66 26.73 -7.24
N ASP A 87 2.62 25.96 -7.60
CA ASP A 87 1.26 26.46 -7.80
C ASP A 87 0.68 27.06 -6.51
N VAL A 88 0.89 26.38 -5.39
CA VAL A 88 0.45 26.82 -4.07
C VAL A 88 1.17 28.09 -3.67
N THR A 89 2.50 28.14 -3.80
CA THR A 89 3.29 29.33 -3.50
C THR A 89 2.85 30.51 -4.37
N GLN A 90 2.70 30.31 -5.67
CA GLN A 90 2.32 31.36 -6.60
C GLN A 90 0.93 31.95 -6.31
N ARG A 91 -0.05 31.10 -5.98
CA ARG A 91 -1.45 31.53 -5.80
C ARG A 91 -1.75 32.02 -4.38
N CYS A 92 -1.02 31.51 -3.38
CA CYS A 92 -1.39 31.69 -1.98
C CYS A 92 -0.36 32.48 -1.17
N ALA A 93 0.85 32.78 -1.68
CA ALA A 93 1.92 33.42 -0.91
C ALA A 93 1.54 34.73 -0.21
N ALA A 94 0.63 35.53 -0.80
CA ALA A 94 0.26 36.84 -0.25
C ALA A 94 -0.75 36.77 0.91
N VAL A 95 -1.50 35.67 1.05
CA VAL A 95 -2.70 35.63 1.91
C VAL A 95 -2.76 34.41 2.82
N TRP A 96 -1.93 33.40 2.55
CA TRP A 96 -1.99 32.11 3.24
C TRP A 96 -0.92 31.97 4.31
N GLY A 97 -1.25 32.46 5.51
CA GLY A 97 -0.46 32.29 6.72
C GLY A 97 -1.19 31.47 7.80
N GLY A 98 -0.63 31.47 9.02
CA GLY A 98 -1.22 30.82 10.18
C GLY A 98 -1.02 29.30 10.22
N GLU A 99 -1.80 28.62 11.06
CA GLU A 99 -1.65 27.19 11.37
C GLU A 99 -1.77 26.29 10.12
N GLY A 100 -2.68 26.63 9.19
CA GLY A 100 -2.85 25.86 7.95
C GLY A 100 -1.63 25.90 7.03
N SER A 101 -0.98 27.05 6.92
CA SER A 101 0.27 27.22 6.16
C SER A 101 1.42 26.45 6.80
N ALA A 102 1.53 26.50 8.13
CA ALA A 102 2.53 25.73 8.87
C ALA A 102 2.33 24.20 8.71
N ALA A 103 1.10 23.71 8.84
CA ALA A 103 0.77 22.30 8.64
C ALA A 103 1.06 21.83 7.21
N TYR A 104 0.81 22.68 6.21
CA TYR A 104 1.19 22.40 4.83
C TYR A 104 2.70 22.27 4.67
N GLN A 105 3.49 23.23 5.18
CA GLN A 105 4.95 23.19 5.09
C GLN A 105 5.54 21.95 5.76
N GLU A 106 4.99 21.54 6.91
CA GLU A 106 5.37 20.28 7.55
C GLU A 106 5.06 19.08 6.65
N ARG A 107 3.86 19.05 6.06
CA ARG A 107 3.46 17.97 5.15
C ARG A 107 4.35 17.91 3.91
N GLN A 108 4.67 19.06 3.33
CA GLN A 108 5.53 19.21 2.16
C GLN A 108 6.95 18.71 2.47
N ALA A 109 7.52 19.07 3.61
CA ALA A 109 8.82 18.57 4.04
C ALA A 109 8.83 17.03 4.18
N ARG A 110 7.77 16.45 4.74
CA ARG A 110 7.65 14.98 4.88
C ARG A 110 7.49 14.29 3.52
N TRP A 111 6.76 14.89 2.57
CA TRP A 111 6.64 14.37 1.21
C TRP A 111 7.98 14.41 0.49
N ASN A 112 8.70 15.54 0.56
CA ASN A 112 10.04 15.66 -0.01
C ASN A 112 11.00 14.61 0.56
N ALA A 113 10.98 14.39 1.88
CA ALA A 113 11.78 13.36 2.51
C ALA A 113 11.40 11.94 2.04
N ALA A 114 10.11 11.65 1.84
CA ALA A 114 9.66 10.36 1.33
C ALA A 114 10.08 10.12 -0.12
N ILE A 115 9.96 11.13 -0.98
CA ILE A 115 10.40 11.08 -2.38
C ILE A 115 11.92 10.91 -2.46
N ALA A 116 12.70 11.61 -1.62
CA ALA A 116 14.15 11.46 -1.56
C ALA A 116 14.55 10.03 -1.18
N ARG A 117 13.89 9.43 -0.18
CA ARG A 117 14.11 8.01 0.18
C ARG A 117 13.78 7.06 -0.98
N ALA A 118 12.62 7.25 -1.61
CA ALA A 118 12.21 6.41 -2.74
C ALA A 118 13.21 6.49 -3.91
N ASN A 119 13.77 7.66 -4.19
CA ASN A 119 14.83 7.80 -5.20
C ASN A 119 16.08 7.00 -4.84
N GLY A 120 16.49 7.02 -3.57
CA GLY A 120 17.61 6.20 -3.08
C GLY A 120 17.35 4.70 -3.22
N GLU A 121 16.20 4.24 -2.75
CA GLU A 121 15.78 2.82 -2.84
C GLU A 121 15.72 2.32 -4.29
N VAL A 122 15.24 3.15 -5.22
CA VAL A 122 15.22 2.81 -6.64
C VAL A 122 16.63 2.70 -7.23
N GLU A 123 17.56 3.57 -6.83
CA GLU A 123 18.95 3.45 -7.30
C GLU A 123 19.62 2.18 -6.76
N GLU A 124 19.34 1.81 -5.52
CA GLU A 124 19.77 0.52 -4.95
C GLU A 124 19.18 -0.66 -5.74
N MET A 125 17.90 -0.61 -6.11
CA MET A 125 17.27 -1.62 -6.98
C MET A 125 17.95 -1.70 -8.34
N ARG A 126 18.29 -0.56 -8.97
CA ARG A 126 19.02 -0.52 -10.27
C ARG A 126 20.40 -1.10 -10.16
N LEU A 127 21.10 -0.85 -9.06
CA LEU A 127 22.41 -1.45 -8.80
C LEU A 127 22.29 -2.97 -8.65
N ALA A 128 21.34 -3.44 -7.83
CA ALA A 128 21.08 -4.86 -7.63
C ALA A 128 20.72 -5.57 -8.95
N ALA A 129 19.87 -4.97 -9.77
CA ALA A 129 19.51 -5.48 -11.09
C ALA A 129 20.73 -5.63 -12.01
N ARG A 130 21.59 -4.61 -12.08
CA ARG A 130 22.84 -4.66 -12.87
C ARG A 130 23.81 -5.74 -12.39
N ILE A 131 23.96 -5.88 -11.08
CA ILE A 131 24.80 -6.93 -10.48
C ILE A 131 24.26 -8.31 -10.84
N ALA A 132 22.94 -8.52 -10.69
CA ALA A 132 22.29 -9.76 -11.08
C ALA A 132 22.49 -10.05 -12.57
N HIS A 133 22.30 -9.06 -13.44
CA HIS A 133 22.51 -9.17 -14.88
C HIS A 133 23.93 -9.66 -15.21
N GLY A 134 24.95 -9.05 -14.59
CA GLY A 134 26.35 -9.47 -14.76
C GLY A 134 26.61 -10.90 -14.28
N ASN A 135 26.13 -11.25 -13.09
CA ASN A 135 26.31 -12.58 -12.51
C ASN A 135 25.65 -13.68 -13.38
N TYR A 136 24.40 -13.49 -13.78
CA TYR A 136 23.67 -14.46 -14.61
C TYR A 136 24.27 -14.58 -16.01
N SER A 137 24.70 -13.47 -16.61
CA SER A 137 25.37 -13.49 -17.92
C SER A 137 26.70 -14.22 -17.87
N SER A 138 27.50 -13.98 -16.82
CA SER A 138 28.78 -14.67 -16.60
C SER A 138 28.57 -16.17 -16.37
N ALA A 139 27.62 -16.55 -15.51
CA ALA A 139 27.30 -17.95 -15.25
C ALA A 139 26.86 -18.67 -16.53
N ARG A 140 26.02 -18.03 -17.35
CA ARG A 140 25.60 -18.56 -18.65
C ARG A 140 26.80 -18.76 -19.59
N SER A 141 27.69 -17.77 -19.69
CA SER A 141 28.90 -17.85 -20.53
C SER A 141 29.82 -18.99 -20.09
N THR A 142 30.06 -19.12 -18.79
CA THR A 142 30.86 -20.21 -18.20
C THR A 142 30.23 -21.57 -18.45
N ASN A 143 28.91 -21.70 -18.27
CA ASN A 143 28.22 -22.96 -18.54
C ASN A 143 28.31 -23.34 -20.02
N ILE A 144 28.16 -22.38 -20.93
CA ILE A 144 28.33 -22.61 -22.38
C ILE A 144 29.77 -23.03 -22.70
N SER A 145 30.78 -22.41 -22.10
CA SER A 145 32.19 -22.74 -22.38
C SER A 145 32.61 -24.11 -21.81
N MET A 146 32.05 -24.51 -20.67
CA MET A 146 32.32 -25.79 -20.02
C MET A 146 31.54 -26.95 -20.64
N LEU A 147 30.26 -26.73 -20.99
CA LEU A 147 29.34 -27.79 -21.43
C LEU A 147 29.05 -27.77 -22.93
N GLY A 148 29.48 -26.75 -23.67
CA GLY A 148 29.29 -26.61 -25.12
C GLY A 148 30.27 -27.41 -25.98
N ARG A 149 30.66 -28.62 -25.55
CA ARG A 149 31.29 -29.63 -26.41
C ARG A 149 30.33 -30.77 -26.66
#